data_AF-A0A117RGS2-F1
#
_entry.id   AF-A0A117RGS2-F1
#
_cell.length_a   1.000
_cell.length_b   1.000
_cell.length_c   1.000
_cell.angle_alpha   90.00
_cell.angle_beta   90.00
_cell.angle_gamma   90.00
#
_symmetry.space_group_name_H-M   'P 1'
#
loop_
_entity.id
_entity.type
_entity.pdbx_description
1 polymer ?
#
loop_
_entity_poly.entity_id
_entity_poly.type
_entity_poly.pdbx_seq_one_letter_code
_entity_poly.pdbx_strand_id
1 'polypeptide(L)'
;MTSLRTDLAAFAAALSARLPGTWTSQYQRHSQYADQFPRTEQLWDTGHVDYVVSQYVLTHDAVLHGPADQRLYVTDRPRYPHQFVVAALAPDGSRIKPHHFAGVAEPNGIAVPKDPARAAARIARRLLPRYEQALRAVLNNAEHQPQPPHRPAPPQVDQVLTLTLYSDGALGAPYESVPVDARMTLYTHGFQYHPHQAAFLLPTAYGDTGRALRVHSVVQQLTAKGIGVNLRHSAPTTSAALPPASAKAVSPLRRTR
;
A
#
# COMPACT_ATOMS: atom_id res chain seq x y z
N MET A 1 -30.77 -30.75 -17.89
CA MET A 1 -29.57 -31.60 -18.02
C MET A 1 -28.37 -30.82 -17.50
N THR A 2 -27.96 -31.06 -16.26
CA THR A 2 -26.77 -30.44 -15.65
C THR A 2 -25.53 -31.04 -16.29
N SER A 3 -24.92 -30.32 -17.24
CA SER A 3 -23.61 -30.69 -17.77
C SER A 3 -22.65 -30.81 -16.59
N LEU A 4 -22.10 -32.00 -16.37
CA LEU A 4 -21.14 -32.27 -15.31
C LEU A 4 -19.97 -31.29 -15.46
N ARG A 5 -19.76 -30.47 -14.44
CA ARG A 5 -18.59 -29.58 -14.31
C ARG A 5 -17.35 -30.47 -14.40
N THR A 6 -16.37 -30.08 -15.22
CA THR A 6 -15.09 -30.80 -15.29
C THR A 6 -14.42 -30.70 -13.93
N ASP A 7 -14.00 -31.84 -13.38
CA ASP A 7 -13.33 -31.88 -12.08
C ASP A 7 -12.01 -31.11 -12.13
N LEU A 8 -11.92 -30.04 -11.33
CA LEU A 8 -10.75 -29.18 -11.23
C LEU A 8 -9.51 -29.95 -10.77
N ALA A 9 -9.66 -30.92 -9.87
CA ALA A 9 -8.54 -31.71 -9.36
C ALA A 9 -7.93 -32.58 -10.48
N ALA A 10 -8.78 -33.30 -11.21
CA ALA A 10 -8.37 -34.08 -12.37
C ALA A 10 -7.77 -33.20 -13.49
N PHE A 11 -8.37 -32.03 -13.75
CA PHE A 11 -7.85 -31.07 -14.72
C PHE A 11 -6.44 -30.57 -14.34
N ALA A 12 -6.24 -30.16 -13.08
CA ALA A 12 -4.96 -29.64 -12.59
C ALA A 12 -3.85 -30.72 -12.63
N ALA A 13 -4.15 -31.96 -12.24
CA ALA A 13 -3.22 -33.07 -12.35
C ALA A 13 -2.87 -33.40 -13.81
N ALA A 14 -3.86 -33.38 -14.71
CA ALA A 14 -3.62 -33.57 -16.14
C ALA A 14 -2.81 -32.42 -16.75
N LEU A 15 -2.97 -31.21 -16.24
CA LEU A 15 -2.26 -30.01 -16.67
C LEU A 15 -0.79 -30.07 -16.24
N SER A 16 -0.50 -30.43 -14.99
CA SER A 16 0.88 -30.55 -14.49
C SER A 16 1.70 -31.57 -15.28
N ALA A 17 1.09 -32.68 -15.71
CA ALA A 17 1.76 -33.69 -16.55
C ALA A 17 2.10 -33.20 -17.98
N ARG A 18 1.58 -32.05 -18.42
CA ARG A 18 1.68 -31.57 -19.82
C ARG A 18 2.38 -30.22 -19.95
N LEU A 19 2.57 -29.50 -18.85
CA LEU A 19 3.34 -28.26 -18.86
C LEU A 19 4.83 -28.56 -19.08
N PRO A 20 5.57 -27.65 -19.72
CA PRO A 20 7.00 -27.84 -19.94
C PRO A 20 7.76 -27.84 -18.61
N GLY A 21 8.66 -28.81 -18.43
CA GLY A 21 9.39 -29.03 -17.18
C GLY A 21 8.66 -29.92 -16.19
N THR A 22 9.17 -29.99 -14.96
CA THR A 22 8.55 -30.81 -13.90
C THR A 22 7.53 -29.97 -13.14
N TRP A 23 6.26 -30.34 -13.24
CA TRP A 23 5.18 -29.70 -12.50
C TRP A 23 4.45 -30.71 -11.62
N THR A 24 4.09 -30.28 -10.41
CA THR A 24 3.19 -31.00 -9.51
C THR A 24 1.93 -30.17 -9.27
N SER A 25 0.87 -30.81 -8.80
CA SER A 25 -0.43 -30.17 -8.56
C SER A 25 -0.86 -30.38 -7.12
N GLN A 26 -1.31 -29.31 -6.47
CA GLN A 26 -1.87 -29.33 -5.14
C GLN A 26 -3.30 -28.75 -5.16
N TYR A 27 -4.28 -29.64 -5.09
CA TYR A 27 -5.68 -29.28 -5.01
C TYR A 27 -6.10 -28.97 -3.57
N GLN A 28 -6.96 -27.95 -3.40
CA GLN A 28 -7.56 -27.63 -2.11
C GLN A 28 -9.05 -27.32 -2.30
N ARG A 29 -9.87 -27.83 -1.37
CA ARG A 29 -11.26 -27.42 -1.22
C ARG A 29 -11.37 -26.42 -0.06
N HIS A 30 -12.15 -25.37 -0.23
CA HIS A 30 -12.41 -24.38 0.80
C HIS A 30 -13.64 -24.81 1.60
N SER A 31 -13.50 -24.88 2.92
CA SER A 31 -14.62 -25.16 3.83
C SER A 31 -15.38 -23.88 4.20
N GLN A 32 -14.68 -22.76 4.22
CA GLN A 32 -15.17 -21.44 4.53
C GLN A 32 -14.71 -20.44 3.47
N TYR A 33 -15.45 -19.35 3.29
CA TYR A 33 -15.08 -18.27 2.37
C TYR A 33 -13.67 -17.71 2.67
N ALA A 34 -13.33 -17.58 3.95
CA ALA A 34 -12.02 -17.07 4.38
C ALA A 34 -10.84 -17.94 3.91
N ASP A 35 -11.07 -19.24 3.63
CA ASP A 35 -10.01 -20.18 3.24
C ASP A 35 -9.44 -19.90 1.84
N GLN A 36 -10.11 -19.04 1.04
CA GLN A 36 -9.63 -18.67 -0.29
C GLN A 36 -8.55 -17.58 -0.25
N PHE A 37 -8.60 -16.70 0.75
CA PHE A 37 -7.78 -15.48 0.79
C PHE A 37 -6.28 -15.71 0.78
N PRO A 38 -5.71 -16.69 1.53
CA PRO A 38 -4.26 -16.87 1.57
C PRO A 38 -3.63 -17.12 0.20
N ARG A 39 -4.36 -17.76 -0.73
CA ARG A 39 -3.88 -18.03 -2.10
C ARG A 39 -4.19 -16.87 -3.05
N THR A 40 -5.35 -16.24 -2.90
CA THR A 40 -5.74 -15.13 -3.78
C THR A 40 -4.93 -13.87 -3.52
N GLU A 41 -4.51 -13.61 -2.28
CA GLU A 41 -3.61 -12.50 -1.93
C GLU A 41 -2.21 -12.65 -2.54
N GLN A 42 -1.84 -13.88 -2.94
CA GLN A 42 -0.59 -14.16 -3.64
C GLN A 42 -0.72 -14.04 -5.16
N LEU A 43 -1.90 -13.72 -5.71
CA LEU A 43 -2.06 -13.59 -7.15
C LEU A 43 -1.19 -12.46 -7.69
N TRP A 44 -0.39 -12.80 -8.70
CA TRP A 44 0.36 -11.83 -9.47
C TRP A 44 -0.42 -11.47 -10.74
N ASP A 45 -1.62 -10.95 -10.52
CA ASP A 45 -2.59 -10.56 -11.53
C ASP A 45 -3.39 -9.38 -10.99
N THR A 46 -3.48 -8.29 -11.75
CA THR A 46 -4.41 -7.17 -11.54
C THR A 46 -5.55 -7.20 -12.56
N GLY A 47 -5.66 -8.31 -13.30
CA GLY A 47 -6.54 -8.47 -14.44
C GLY A 47 -7.73 -9.38 -14.18
N HIS A 48 -7.97 -10.28 -15.13
CA HIS A 48 -9.21 -11.05 -15.21
C HIS A 48 -9.35 -12.09 -14.10
N VAL A 49 -8.26 -12.62 -13.56
CA VAL A 49 -8.31 -13.67 -12.53
C VAL A 49 -8.52 -13.06 -11.16
N ASP A 50 -7.86 -11.94 -10.85
CA ASP A 50 -8.13 -11.13 -9.66
C ASP A 50 -9.60 -10.71 -9.55
N TYR A 51 -10.19 -10.27 -10.66
CA TYR A 51 -11.63 -10.00 -10.72
C TYR A 51 -12.47 -11.26 -10.41
N VAL A 52 -12.10 -12.43 -10.94
CA VAL A 52 -12.85 -13.67 -10.71
C VAL A 52 -12.83 -14.06 -9.23
N VAL A 53 -11.68 -14.00 -8.57
CA VAL A 53 -11.56 -14.43 -7.17
C VAL A 53 -12.12 -13.40 -6.19
N SER A 54 -12.17 -12.12 -6.56
CA SER A 54 -12.75 -11.06 -5.72
C SER A 54 -14.27 -11.00 -5.79
N GLN A 55 -14.87 -11.36 -6.93
CA GLN A 55 -16.31 -11.26 -7.14
C GLN A 55 -17.09 -12.54 -6.81
N TYR A 56 -16.42 -13.69 -6.80
CA TYR A 56 -17.08 -14.98 -6.63
C TYR A 56 -16.48 -15.76 -5.48
N VAL A 57 -17.35 -16.38 -4.69
CA VAL A 57 -16.96 -17.38 -3.69
C VAL A 57 -16.56 -18.65 -4.43
N LEU A 58 -15.26 -18.93 -4.47
CA LEU A 58 -14.73 -20.15 -5.06
C LEU A 58 -14.64 -21.21 -3.96
N THR A 59 -15.19 -22.40 -4.22
CA THR A 59 -15.23 -23.48 -3.22
C THR A 59 -14.00 -24.37 -3.23
N HIS A 60 -13.11 -24.16 -4.21
CA HIS A 60 -11.89 -24.92 -4.40
C HIS A 60 -10.97 -24.23 -5.41
N ASP A 61 -9.69 -24.58 -5.32
CA ASP A 61 -8.66 -24.18 -6.26
C ASP A 61 -7.57 -25.26 -6.37
N ALA A 62 -6.64 -25.07 -7.30
CA ALA A 62 -5.42 -25.84 -7.37
C ALA A 62 -4.22 -24.93 -7.60
N VAL A 63 -3.08 -25.28 -6.99
CA VAL A 63 -1.80 -24.64 -7.25
C VAL A 63 -0.90 -25.65 -7.95
N LEU A 64 -0.39 -25.27 -9.12
CA LEU A 64 0.64 -26.02 -9.81
C LEU A 64 2.00 -25.47 -9.39
N HIS A 65 2.90 -26.35 -8.96
CA HIS A 65 4.28 -26.02 -8.58
C HIS A 65 5.20 -26.50 -9.69
N GLY A 66 5.92 -25.58 -10.29
CA GLY A 66 6.79 -25.79 -11.44
C GLY A 66 8.27 -25.63 -11.12
N PRO A 67 9.13 -25.63 -12.15
CA PRO A 67 10.57 -25.40 -11.98
C PRO A 67 10.85 -23.97 -11.51
N ALA A 68 12.01 -23.76 -10.86
CA ALA A 68 12.48 -22.44 -10.42
C ALA A 68 11.45 -21.67 -9.57
N ASP A 69 10.78 -22.38 -8.65
CA ASP A 69 9.76 -21.85 -7.74
C ASP A 69 8.56 -21.17 -8.44
N GLN A 70 8.33 -21.50 -9.71
CA GLN A 70 7.15 -21.08 -10.44
C GLN A 70 5.89 -21.69 -9.82
N ARG A 71 4.87 -20.86 -9.59
CA ARG A 71 3.59 -21.31 -9.06
C ARG A 71 2.45 -20.73 -9.90
N LEU A 72 1.52 -21.61 -10.31
CA LEU A 72 0.33 -21.22 -11.07
C LEU A 72 -0.92 -21.54 -10.27
N TYR A 73 -1.76 -20.54 -10.07
CA TYR A 73 -3.09 -20.68 -9.52
C TYR A 73 -4.07 -21.09 -10.61
N VAL A 74 -4.91 -22.10 -10.33
CA VAL A 74 -5.94 -22.62 -11.24
C VAL A 74 -7.26 -22.70 -10.48
N THR A 75 -8.31 -22.11 -11.06
CA THR A 75 -9.67 -22.25 -10.53
C THR A 75 -10.69 -22.23 -11.66
N ASP A 76 -11.93 -22.55 -11.35
CA ASP A 76 -13.03 -22.44 -12.30
C ASP A 76 -13.24 -21.02 -12.79
N ARG A 77 -13.78 -20.89 -13.99
CA ARG A 77 -14.28 -19.61 -14.50
C ARG A 77 -15.78 -19.52 -14.25
N PRO A 78 -16.26 -18.71 -13.30
CA PRO A 78 -17.70 -18.52 -13.08
C PRO A 78 -18.41 -18.12 -14.38
N ARG A 79 -19.59 -18.69 -14.61
CA ARG A 79 -20.42 -18.51 -15.83
C ARG A 79 -19.87 -19.17 -17.11
N TYR A 80 -18.71 -19.84 -17.07
CA TYR A 80 -18.12 -20.55 -18.21
C TYR A 80 -17.71 -21.98 -17.82
N PRO A 81 -18.65 -22.94 -17.71
CA PRO A 81 -18.43 -24.27 -17.12
C PRO A 81 -17.49 -25.21 -17.92
N HIS A 82 -16.95 -24.74 -19.03
CA HIS A 82 -15.99 -25.47 -19.87
C HIS A 82 -14.64 -24.77 -19.95
N GLN A 83 -14.40 -23.80 -19.06
CA GLN A 83 -13.18 -23.03 -18.99
C GLN A 83 -12.70 -22.91 -17.56
N PHE A 84 -11.39 -22.83 -17.42
CA PHE A 84 -10.71 -22.51 -16.17
C PHE A 84 -9.99 -21.17 -16.35
N VAL A 85 -9.64 -20.54 -15.25
CA VAL A 85 -8.71 -19.41 -15.23
C VAL A 85 -7.41 -19.85 -14.58
N VAL A 86 -6.30 -19.34 -15.12
CA VAL A 86 -4.95 -19.62 -14.64
C VAL A 86 -4.19 -18.32 -14.50
N ALA A 87 -3.56 -18.11 -13.35
CA ALA A 87 -2.72 -16.94 -13.09
C ALA A 87 -1.40 -17.34 -12.42
N ALA A 88 -0.40 -16.49 -12.52
CA ALA A 88 0.84 -16.66 -11.77
C ALA A 88 0.59 -16.29 -10.30
N LEU A 89 1.25 -17.00 -9.39
CA LEU A 89 1.41 -16.56 -8.01
C LEU A 89 2.73 -15.81 -7.88
N ALA A 90 2.74 -14.74 -7.09
CA ALA A 90 3.95 -14.03 -6.72
C ALA A 90 4.93 -15.03 -6.05
N PRO A 91 6.25 -14.94 -6.31
CA PRO A 91 7.21 -15.78 -5.63
C PRO A 91 7.21 -15.46 -4.13
N ASP A 92 7.19 -16.50 -3.30
CA ASP A 92 7.20 -16.39 -1.84
C ASP A 92 8.57 -16.85 -1.34
N GLY A 93 9.48 -15.89 -1.21
CA GLY A 93 10.85 -16.12 -0.77
C GLY A 93 11.26 -15.05 0.23
N SER A 94 11.90 -15.45 1.32
CA SER A 94 12.30 -14.55 2.42
C SER A 94 13.21 -13.39 2.01
N ARG A 95 13.87 -13.49 0.85
CA ARG A 95 14.72 -12.43 0.27
C ARG A 95 13.95 -11.44 -0.60
N ILE A 96 12.73 -11.77 -1.00
CA ILE A 96 11.87 -10.95 -1.86
C ILE A 96 11.03 -10.06 -0.95
N LYS A 97 11.07 -8.75 -1.23
CA LYS A 97 10.35 -7.71 -0.49
C LYS A 97 9.36 -7.00 -1.41
N PRO A 98 8.32 -6.33 -0.87
CA PRO A 98 7.30 -5.68 -1.69
C PRO A 98 7.86 -4.70 -2.73
N HIS A 99 8.94 -3.97 -2.43
CA HIS A 99 9.52 -3.02 -3.37
C HIS A 99 10.21 -3.66 -4.58
N HIS A 100 10.55 -4.95 -4.54
CA HIS A 100 11.15 -5.65 -5.68
C HIS A 100 10.17 -5.87 -6.83
N PHE A 101 8.87 -5.79 -6.57
CA PHE A 101 7.82 -5.85 -7.58
C PHE A 101 7.57 -4.49 -8.25
N ALA A 102 8.09 -3.40 -7.71
CA ALA A 102 7.88 -2.07 -8.26
C ALA A 102 8.45 -1.96 -9.69
N GLY A 103 7.62 -1.52 -10.63
CA GLY A 103 7.99 -1.38 -12.04
C GLY A 103 8.08 -2.70 -12.82
N VAL A 104 7.78 -3.85 -12.21
CA VAL A 104 7.71 -5.13 -12.90
C VAL A 104 6.33 -5.33 -13.51
N ALA A 105 6.26 -5.55 -14.81
CA ALA A 105 5.01 -5.86 -15.49
C ALA A 105 4.45 -7.21 -15.02
N GLU A 106 3.19 -7.22 -14.60
CA GLU A 106 2.56 -8.42 -14.08
C GLU A 106 2.31 -9.46 -15.19
N PRO A 107 2.48 -10.77 -14.90
CA PRO A 107 2.29 -11.82 -15.89
C PRO A 107 0.88 -11.87 -16.49
N ASN A 108 -0.12 -11.42 -15.72
CA ASN A 108 -1.55 -11.42 -16.06
C ASN A 108 -2.12 -12.78 -16.45
N GLY A 109 -3.12 -13.23 -15.70
CA GLY A 109 -3.77 -14.52 -15.89
C GLY A 109 -4.54 -14.65 -17.21
N ILE A 110 -4.85 -15.88 -17.57
CA ILE A 110 -5.54 -16.23 -18.81
C ILE A 110 -6.68 -17.22 -18.55
N ALA A 111 -7.74 -17.12 -19.34
CA ALA A 111 -8.73 -18.19 -19.44
C ALA A 111 -8.21 -19.32 -20.37
N VAL A 112 -8.42 -20.56 -19.95
CA VAL A 112 -8.02 -21.77 -20.69
C VAL A 112 -9.22 -22.70 -20.90
N PRO A 113 -9.26 -23.48 -22.00
CA PRO A 113 -10.30 -24.49 -22.19
C PRO A 113 -10.16 -25.65 -21.20
N LYS A 114 -11.24 -26.41 -20.99
CA LYS A 114 -11.23 -27.63 -20.17
C LYS A 114 -10.35 -28.78 -20.68
N ASP A 115 -9.92 -28.72 -21.94
CA ASP A 115 -8.99 -29.71 -22.52
C ASP A 115 -7.57 -29.46 -22.00
N PRO A 116 -6.96 -30.39 -21.23
CA PRO A 116 -5.66 -30.16 -20.59
C PRO A 116 -4.52 -29.95 -21.58
N ALA A 117 -4.54 -30.60 -22.75
CA ALA A 117 -3.48 -30.44 -23.75
C ALA A 117 -3.53 -29.05 -24.40
N ARG A 118 -4.72 -28.59 -24.77
CA ARG A 118 -4.92 -27.23 -25.30
C ARG A 118 -4.66 -26.16 -24.24
N ALA A 119 -5.03 -26.43 -22.98
CA ALA A 119 -4.74 -25.54 -21.86
C ALA A 119 -3.23 -25.41 -21.63
N ALA A 120 -2.51 -26.53 -21.53
CA ALA A 120 -1.05 -26.55 -21.37
C ALA A 120 -0.35 -25.78 -22.49
N ALA A 121 -0.71 -26.04 -23.75
CA ALA A 121 -0.14 -25.33 -24.90
C ALA A 121 -0.46 -23.82 -24.90
N ARG A 122 -1.59 -23.40 -24.33
CA ARG A 122 -1.93 -21.98 -24.20
C ARG A 122 -1.16 -21.32 -23.07
N ILE A 123 -1.00 -21.99 -21.93
CA ILE A 123 -0.20 -21.52 -20.79
C ILE A 123 1.27 -21.39 -21.18
N ALA A 124 1.84 -22.42 -21.79
CA ALA A 124 3.23 -22.43 -22.23
C ALA A 124 3.56 -21.32 -23.23
N ARG A 125 2.61 -20.97 -24.11
CA ARG A 125 2.83 -19.94 -25.13
C ARG A 125 2.54 -18.52 -24.66
N ARG A 126 1.59 -18.34 -23.74
CA ARG A 126 1.06 -17.00 -23.39
C ARG A 126 1.32 -16.59 -21.95
N LEU A 127 1.35 -17.51 -21.00
CA LEU A 127 1.50 -17.16 -19.58
C LEU A 127 2.94 -17.37 -19.11
N LEU A 128 3.55 -18.53 -19.38
CA LEU A 128 4.90 -18.84 -18.89
C LEU A 128 5.97 -17.83 -19.33
N PRO A 129 6.03 -17.37 -20.60
CA PRO A 129 7.08 -16.43 -21.00
C PRO A 129 7.00 -15.10 -20.23
N ARG A 130 5.78 -14.59 -20.00
CA ARG A 130 5.56 -13.37 -19.22
C ARG A 130 5.88 -13.59 -17.74
N TYR A 131 5.52 -14.76 -17.21
CA TYR A 131 5.81 -15.11 -15.83
C TYR A 131 7.30 -15.26 -15.57
N GLU A 132 8.03 -15.96 -16.43
CA GLU A 132 9.48 -16.13 -16.37
C GLU A 132 10.20 -14.78 -16.44
N GLN A 133 9.77 -13.89 -17.33
CA GLN A 133 10.33 -12.56 -17.44
C GLN A 133 10.10 -11.74 -16.15
N ALA A 134 8.89 -11.77 -15.61
CA ALA A 134 8.55 -11.06 -14.39
C ALA A 134 9.32 -11.61 -13.18
N LEU A 135 9.40 -12.93 -13.04
CA LEU A 135 10.17 -13.59 -11.98
C LEU A 135 11.64 -13.21 -12.05
N ARG A 136 12.24 -13.25 -13.25
CA ARG A 136 13.64 -12.84 -13.46
C ARG A 136 13.85 -11.37 -13.08
N ALA A 137 12.91 -10.49 -13.41
CA ALA A 137 12.99 -9.07 -13.03
C ALA A 137 12.92 -8.87 -11.51
N VAL A 138 12.01 -9.56 -10.82
CA VAL A 138 11.91 -9.47 -9.35
C VAL A 138 13.14 -10.04 -8.66
N LEU A 139 13.65 -11.19 -9.12
CA LEU A 139 14.87 -11.78 -8.57
C LEU A 139 16.08 -10.86 -8.79
N ASN A 140 16.20 -10.28 -9.99
CA ASN A 140 17.25 -9.30 -10.28
C ASN A 140 17.15 -8.06 -9.38
N ASN A 141 15.94 -7.55 -9.13
CA ASN A 141 15.70 -6.45 -8.19
C ASN A 141 16.08 -6.86 -6.76
N ALA A 142 15.79 -8.09 -6.36
CA ALA A 142 16.14 -8.62 -5.04
C ALA A 142 17.66 -8.70 -4.82
N GLU A 143 18.40 -9.09 -5.85
CA GLU A 143 19.86 -9.16 -5.82
C GLU A 143 20.52 -7.77 -5.81
N HIS A 144 20.05 -6.85 -6.66
CA HIS A 144 20.71 -5.55 -6.86
C HIS A 144 20.16 -4.42 -5.97
N GLN A 145 18.95 -4.57 -5.43
CA GLN A 145 18.29 -3.58 -4.58
C GLN A 145 17.69 -4.24 -3.32
N PRO A 146 18.52 -4.86 -2.45
CA PRO A 146 18.04 -5.65 -1.32
C PRO A 146 17.29 -4.83 -0.25
N GLN A 147 17.53 -3.52 -0.21
CA GLN A 147 16.81 -2.58 0.65
C GLN A 147 15.86 -1.71 -0.18
N PRO A 148 14.70 -1.33 0.37
CA PRO A 148 13.80 -0.43 -0.32
C PRO A 148 14.49 0.90 -0.59
N PRO A 149 14.26 1.51 -1.77
CA PRO A 149 14.76 2.85 -2.03
C PRO A 149 14.12 3.80 -1.01
N HIS A 150 14.90 4.24 -0.04
CA HIS A 150 14.47 5.25 0.91
C HIS A 150 14.56 6.62 0.26
N ARG A 151 13.47 7.40 0.36
CA ARG A 151 13.57 8.83 0.07
C ARG A 151 14.60 9.42 1.05
N PRO A 152 15.61 10.19 0.58
CA PRO A 152 16.54 10.83 1.49
C PRO A 152 15.77 11.70 2.49
N ALA A 153 16.30 11.82 3.71
CA ALA A 153 15.75 12.77 4.67
C ALA A 153 15.72 14.17 4.05
N PRO A 154 14.68 14.97 4.31
CA PRO A 154 14.67 16.35 3.85
C PRO A 154 15.90 17.07 4.41
N PRO A 155 16.51 17.99 3.65
CA PRO A 155 17.62 18.79 4.15
C PRO A 155 17.18 19.54 5.43
N GLN A 156 18.08 19.65 6.40
CA GLN A 156 17.84 20.50 7.56
C GLN A 156 17.68 21.95 7.10
N VAL A 157 16.65 22.61 7.59
CA VAL A 157 16.37 24.02 7.32
C VAL A 157 16.67 24.81 8.58
N ASP A 158 17.38 25.93 8.42
CA ASP A 158 17.77 26.79 9.55
C ASP A 158 16.59 27.56 10.12
N GLN A 159 15.53 27.76 9.32
CA GLN A 159 14.34 28.49 9.70
C GLN A 159 13.09 27.67 9.39
N VAL A 160 12.12 27.73 10.31
CA VAL A 160 10.84 27.04 10.19
C VAL A 160 9.71 27.99 10.53
N LEU A 161 8.73 28.10 9.63
CA LEU A 161 7.45 28.73 9.88
C LEU A 161 6.43 27.65 10.29
N THR A 162 5.74 27.83 11.41
CA THR A 162 4.63 26.96 11.80
C THR A 162 3.31 27.69 11.66
N LEU A 163 2.46 27.26 10.72
CA LEU A 163 1.09 27.72 10.60
C LEU A 163 0.17 26.82 11.42
N THR A 164 -0.65 27.43 12.26
CA THR A 164 -1.60 26.78 13.16
C THR A 164 -3.02 27.08 12.70
N LEU A 165 -3.82 26.03 12.51
CA LEU A 165 -5.27 26.15 12.38
C LEU A 165 -5.86 26.24 13.79
N TYR A 166 -6.41 27.40 14.13
CA TYR A 166 -7.02 27.71 15.42
C TYR A 166 -8.46 27.17 15.49
N SER A 167 -9.01 27.13 16.71
CA SER A 167 -10.35 26.61 16.99
C SER A 167 -11.48 27.44 16.37
N ASP A 168 -11.22 28.72 16.10
CA ASP A 168 -12.12 29.63 15.37
C ASP A 168 -12.07 29.43 13.84
N GLY A 169 -11.25 28.49 13.37
CA GLY A 169 -11.05 28.21 11.95
C GLY A 169 -10.08 29.16 11.26
N ALA A 170 -9.47 30.12 11.96
CA ALA A 170 -8.41 30.95 11.42
C ALA A 170 -7.12 30.12 11.24
N LEU A 171 -6.38 30.36 10.15
CA LEU A 171 -5.09 29.71 9.89
C LEU A 171 -4.00 30.76 9.91
N GLY A 172 -2.97 30.60 10.71
CA GLY A 172 -1.96 31.64 10.85
C GLY A 172 -0.80 31.30 11.76
N ALA A 173 0.02 32.30 12.04
CA ALA A 173 1.14 32.18 12.97
C ALA A 173 1.30 33.47 13.80
N PRO A 174 1.65 33.37 15.10
CA PRO A 174 2.03 34.53 15.89
C PRO A 174 3.21 35.28 15.24
N TYR A 175 3.14 36.60 15.19
CA TYR A 175 4.08 37.46 14.47
C TYR A 175 5.54 37.26 14.87
N GLU A 176 5.80 37.06 16.17
CA GLU A 176 7.15 36.82 16.71
C GLU A 176 7.73 35.48 16.26
N SER A 177 6.87 34.49 15.98
CA SER A 177 7.29 33.17 15.49
C SER A 177 7.52 33.12 13.98
N VAL A 178 7.16 34.19 13.24
CA VAL A 178 7.32 34.26 11.78
C VAL A 178 8.71 34.81 11.45
N PRO A 179 9.56 34.02 10.75
CA PRO A 179 10.86 34.50 10.30
C PRO A 179 10.71 35.76 9.43
N VAL A 180 11.64 36.71 9.58
CA VAL A 180 11.56 38.02 8.88
C VAL A 180 11.42 37.82 7.36
N ASP A 181 12.20 36.89 6.81
CA ASP A 181 12.23 36.57 5.38
C ASP A 181 10.94 35.89 4.86
N ALA A 182 10.10 35.39 5.78
CA ALA A 182 8.80 34.78 5.45
C ALA A 182 7.64 35.80 5.43
N ARG A 183 7.78 36.95 6.09
CA ARG A 183 6.68 37.92 6.28
C ARG A 183 6.14 38.46 4.96
N MET A 184 7.03 38.88 4.05
CA MET A 184 6.61 39.38 2.73
C MET A 184 5.92 38.30 1.90
N THR A 185 6.38 37.05 1.97
CA THR A 185 5.73 35.93 1.27
C THR A 185 4.31 35.72 1.81
N LEU A 186 4.13 35.74 3.14
CA LEU A 186 2.81 35.62 3.76
C LEU A 186 1.86 36.73 3.32
N TYR A 187 2.32 37.99 3.35
CA TYR A 187 1.54 39.13 2.87
C TYR A 187 1.11 38.99 1.41
N THR A 188 2.05 38.69 0.51
CA THR A 188 1.77 38.53 -0.93
C THR A 188 0.74 37.42 -1.20
N HIS A 189 0.73 36.37 -0.39
CA HIS A 189 -0.22 35.27 -0.54
C HIS A 189 -1.51 35.44 0.27
N GLY A 190 -1.75 36.63 0.84
CA GLY A 190 -3.03 37.04 1.41
C GLY A 190 -3.16 36.79 2.91
N PHE A 191 -2.09 36.46 3.62
CA PHE A 191 -2.07 36.56 5.08
C PHE A 191 -2.00 38.04 5.48
N GLN A 192 -2.78 38.42 6.48
CA GLN A 192 -2.82 39.77 7.00
C GLN A 192 -2.34 39.77 8.45
N TYR A 193 -1.58 40.79 8.82
CA TYR A 193 -1.22 41.00 10.21
C TYR A 193 -2.41 41.63 10.94
N HIS A 194 -2.85 41.00 12.02
CA HIS A 194 -3.90 41.49 12.90
C HIS A 194 -3.27 42.01 14.20
N PRO A 195 -3.14 43.34 14.40
CA PRO A 195 -2.41 43.90 15.55
C PRO A 195 -2.96 43.46 16.91
N HIS A 196 -4.29 43.34 17.03
CA HIS A 196 -4.95 42.92 18.28
C HIS A 196 -4.69 41.45 18.66
N GLN A 197 -4.26 40.63 17.71
CA GLN A 197 -3.91 39.22 17.93
C GLN A 197 -2.42 38.96 17.81
N ALA A 198 -1.63 39.99 17.47
CA ALA A 198 -0.20 39.90 17.16
C ALA A 198 0.14 38.70 16.25
N ALA A 199 -0.67 38.46 15.21
CA ALA A 199 -0.56 37.27 14.37
C ALA A 199 -0.81 37.58 12.88
N PHE A 200 -0.15 36.81 12.02
CA PHE A 200 -0.49 36.70 10.61
C PHE A 200 -1.59 35.67 10.43
N LEU A 201 -2.76 36.08 9.91
CA LEU A 201 -3.88 35.19 9.67
C LEU A 201 -4.29 35.19 8.21
N LEU A 202 -4.71 34.03 7.72
CA LEU A 202 -5.30 33.85 6.42
C LEU A 202 -6.83 33.97 6.54
N PRO A 203 -7.45 35.01 5.95
CA PRO A 203 -8.89 35.23 6.01
C PRO A 203 -9.71 34.01 5.61
N THR A 204 -10.73 33.69 6.42
CA THR A 204 -11.73 32.64 6.13
C THR A 204 -12.59 32.96 4.91
N ALA A 205 -12.70 34.24 4.54
CA ALA A 205 -13.42 34.73 3.36
C ALA A 205 -12.92 34.14 2.03
N TYR A 206 -11.70 33.59 1.98
CA TYR A 206 -11.17 32.91 0.79
C TYR A 206 -11.76 31.51 0.55
N GLY A 207 -12.54 30.96 1.49
CA GLY A 207 -13.05 29.59 1.42
C GLY A 207 -11.94 28.53 1.51
N ASP A 208 -12.30 27.26 1.66
CA ASP A 208 -11.31 26.20 1.90
C ASP A 208 -10.37 25.99 0.72
N THR A 209 -10.90 25.95 -0.51
CA THR A 209 -10.09 25.81 -1.72
C THR A 209 -9.15 27.00 -1.92
N GLY A 210 -9.65 28.23 -1.74
CA GLY A 210 -8.83 29.43 -1.89
C GLY A 210 -7.73 29.53 -0.83
N ARG A 211 -8.01 29.11 0.41
CA ARG A 211 -7.02 29.01 1.47
C ARG A 211 -5.97 27.94 1.17
N ALA A 212 -6.37 26.75 0.73
CA ALA A 212 -5.46 25.66 0.40
C ALA A 212 -4.47 26.05 -0.71
N LEU A 213 -4.93 26.74 -1.76
CA LEU A 213 -4.08 27.22 -2.84
C LEU A 213 -3.04 28.22 -2.34
N ARG A 214 -3.44 29.16 -1.48
CA ARG A 214 -2.52 30.17 -0.91
C ARG A 214 -1.48 29.54 0.01
N VAL A 215 -1.89 28.60 0.85
CA VAL A 215 -0.97 27.81 1.69
C VAL A 215 0.01 27.05 0.81
N HIS A 216 -0.45 26.42 -0.27
CA HIS A 216 0.43 25.73 -1.22
C HIS A 216 1.45 26.69 -1.84
N SER A 217 1.03 27.89 -2.28
CA SER A 217 1.96 28.90 -2.81
C SER A 217 2.97 29.38 -1.77
N VAL A 218 2.54 29.60 -0.52
CA VAL A 218 3.45 29.95 0.58
C VAL A 218 4.48 28.84 0.81
N VAL A 219 4.05 27.57 0.84
CA VAL A 219 4.95 26.43 0.99
C VAL A 219 5.99 26.42 -0.14
N GLN A 220 5.58 26.56 -1.39
CA GLN A 220 6.51 26.59 -2.53
C GLN A 220 7.52 27.74 -2.46
N GLN A 221 7.06 28.95 -2.14
CA GLN A 221 7.92 30.14 -2.11
C GLN A 221 8.87 30.15 -0.91
N LEU A 222 8.43 29.67 0.26
CA LEU A 222 9.27 29.60 1.44
C LEU A 222 10.29 28.45 1.36
N THR A 223 9.89 27.30 0.82
CA THR A 223 10.83 26.17 0.63
C THR A 223 11.92 26.52 -0.39
N ALA A 224 11.61 27.30 -1.43
CA ALA A 224 12.62 27.84 -2.36
C ALA A 224 13.62 28.79 -1.68
N LYS A 225 13.26 29.39 -0.55
CA LYS A 225 14.14 30.24 0.29
C LYS A 225 14.82 29.47 1.42
N GLY A 226 14.68 28.14 1.47
CA GLY A 226 15.25 27.31 2.55
C GLY A 226 14.49 27.39 3.87
N ILE A 227 13.25 27.91 3.87
CA ILE A 227 12.40 27.98 5.07
C ILE A 227 11.41 26.80 5.06
N GLY A 228 11.49 25.96 6.07
CA GLY A 228 10.52 24.88 6.26
C GLY A 228 9.16 25.42 6.69
N VAL A 229 8.08 24.77 6.25
CA VAL A 229 6.72 25.12 6.67
C VAL A 229 6.07 23.92 7.35
N ASN A 230 5.68 24.09 8.61
CA ASN A 230 4.91 23.11 9.36
C ASN A 230 3.46 23.55 9.45
N LEU A 231 2.53 22.62 9.27
CA LEU A 231 1.11 22.83 9.55
C LEU A 231 0.75 22.11 10.84
N ARG A 232 0.09 22.81 11.75
CA ARG A 232 -0.42 22.27 13.01
C ARG A 232 -1.89 22.62 13.18
N HIS A 233 -2.58 21.82 13.95
CA HIS A 233 -3.90 22.16 14.48
C HIS A 233 -3.74 22.50 15.95
N SER A 234 -4.38 23.56 16.43
CA SER A 234 -4.46 23.83 17.86
C SER A 234 -5.17 22.66 18.51
N ALA A 235 -4.51 21.97 19.46
CA ALA A 235 -5.20 20.97 20.27
C ALA A 235 -6.39 21.66 20.99
N PRO A 236 -7.54 20.99 21.16
CA PRO A 236 -8.58 21.50 22.04
C PRO A 236 -7.95 21.71 23.41
N THR A 237 -8.11 22.91 23.96
CA THR A 237 -7.51 23.33 25.22
C THR A 237 -8.13 22.54 26.38
N THR A 238 -7.69 21.31 26.60
CA THR A 238 -7.79 20.69 27.92
C THR A 238 -6.71 21.34 28.74
N SER A 239 -7.07 22.30 29.59
CA SER A 239 -6.17 22.83 30.61
C SER A 239 -5.61 21.64 31.39
N ALA A 240 -4.32 21.37 31.23
CA ALA A 240 -3.63 20.36 32.02
C ALA A 240 -3.61 20.87 33.46
N ALA A 241 -4.56 20.39 34.27
CA ALA A 241 -4.48 20.52 35.71
C ALA A 241 -3.11 20.00 36.17
N LEU A 242 -2.40 20.81 36.94
CA LEU A 242 -1.14 20.46 37.58
C LEU A 242 -1.25 19.05 38.20
N PRO A 243 -0.24 18.17 38.02
CA PRO A 243 -0.23 16.89 38.71
C PRO A 243 -0.24 17.12 40.23
N PRO A 244 -0.98 16.33 41.01
CA PRO A 244 -0.90 16.42 42.46
C PRO A 244 0.53 16.09 42.89
N ALA A 245 1.11 16.95 43.72
CA ALA A 245 2.42 16.73 44.32
C ALA A 245 2.43 15.39 45.06
N SER A 246 3.33 14.49 44.66
CA SER A 246 3.55 13.21 45.34
C SER A 246 3.85 13.46 46.81
N ALA A 247 2.99 12.96 47.69
CA ALA A 247 3.22 12.94 49.13
C ALA A 247 4.51 12.17 49.42
N LYS A 248 5.45 12.80 50.11
CA LYS A 248 6.63 12.14 50.68
C LYS A 248 6.18 10.96 51.54
N ALA A 249 6.60 9.75 51.16
CA ALA A 249 6.47 8.58 52.00
C ALA A 249 7.30 8.79 53.27
N VAL A 250 6.63 8.82 54.42
CA VAL A 250 7.25 8.79 55.74
C VAL A 250 7.67 7.34 56.01
N SER A 251 8.97 7.07 56.05
CA SER A 251 9.50 5.78 56.49
C SER A 251 9.21 5.57 57.99
N PRO A 252 8.58 4.46 58.41
CA PRO A 252 8.46 4.17 59.83
C PRO A 252 9.78 3.62 60.37
N LEU A 253 10.29 4.31 61.41
CA LEU A 253 11.33 3.83 62.30
C LEU A 253 10.90 2.48 62.91
N ARG A 254 11.64 1.41 62.62
CA ARG A 254 11.47 0.12 63.31
C ARG A 254 12.40 0.10 64.51
N ARG A 255 11.84 0.30 65.72
CA ARG A 255 12.52 0.13 67.01
C ARG A 255 12.16 -1.22 67.62
N THR A 256 13.21 -2.02 67.85
CA THR A 256 13.47 -2.96 68.96
C THR A 256 12.51 -4.11 69.26
N ARG A 257 13.06 -5.34 69.24
CA ARG A 257 13.44 -6.03 70.48
C ARG A 257 14.60 -6.99 70.24
#